data_AF-A0A356E103-F1
#
_entry.id   AF-A0A356E103-F1
#
_cell.length_a   1.000
_cell.length_b   1.000
_cell.length_c   1.000
_cell.angle_alpha   90.00
_cell.angle_beta   90.00
_cell.angle_gamma   90.00
#
_symmetry.space_group_name_H-M   'P 1'
#
loop_
_entity.id
_entity.type
_entity.pdbx_description
1 polymer ?
#
loop_
_entity_poly.entity_id
_entity_poly.type
_entity_poly.pdbx_seq_one_letter_code
_entity_poly.pdbx_strand_id
1 'polypeptide(L)' 'FSTIPILLGLVLGDITEENFRRSLILSDGSWSIFAQSPISIAFLVIIALTVVLIVRGKINESRQ' A
#
# COMPACT_ATOMS: atom_id res chain seq x y z
N PHE A 1 -10.76 -6.51 25.05
CA PHE A 1 -10.09 -6.24 23.77
C PHE A 1 -9.24 -7.45 23.43
N SER A 2 -9.49 -8.11 22.30
CA SER A 2 -8.65 -9.22 21.87
C SER A 2 -7.35 -8.65 21.34
N THR A 3 -6.21 -8.98 21.94
CA THR A 3 -4.87 -8.53 21.51
C THR A 3 -4.49 -9.08 20.12
N ILE A 4 -5.23 -10.09 19.65
CA ILE A 4 -4.96 -10.86 18.43
C ILE A 4 -4.85 -10.00 17.16
N PRO A 5 -5.76 -9.04 16.86
CA PRO A 5 -5.66 -8.24 15.63
C PRO A 5 -4.43 -7.33 15.62
N ILE A 6 -4.00 -6.84 16.79
CA ILE A 6 -2.81 -6.00 16.94
C ILE A 6 -1.56 -6.84 16.69
N LEU A 7 -1.47 -8.02 17.30
CA LEU A 7 -0.39 -8.97 17.06
C LEU A 7 -0.31 -9.40 15.60
N LEU A 8 -1.45 -9.70 14.98
CA LEU A 8 -1.53 -10.08 13.58
C LEU A 8 -1.05 -8.94 12.67
N GLY A 9 -1.48 -7.71 12.93
CA GLY A 9 -1.03 -6.53 12.20
C GLY A 9 0.49 -6.30 12.34
N LEU A 10 1.05 -6.51 13.53
CA LEU A 10 2.48 -6.39 13.79
C LEU A 10 3.30 -7.41 12.99
N VAL A 11 2.93 -8.69 13.05
CA VAL A 11 3.63 -9.77 12.34
C VAL A 11 3.50 -9.60 10.82
N LEU A 12 2.29 -9.29 10.34
CA LEU A 12 2.06 -9.04 8.91
C LEU A 12 2.81 -7.79 8.44
N GLY A 13 2.92 -6.77 9.28
CA GLY A 13 3.69 -5.56 9.01
C GLY A 13 5.18 -5.85 8.83
N ASP A 14 5.77 -6.60 9.76
CA ASP A 14 7.19 -7.01 9.71
C ASP A 14 7.51 -7.80 8.44
N ILE A 15 6.68 -8.79 8.12
CA ILE A 15 6.80 -9.57 6.88
C ILE A 15 6.68 -8.66 5.65
N THR A 16 5.78 -7.67 5.68
CA THR A 16 5.60 -6.73 4.57
C THR A 16 6.82 -5.83 4.38
N GLU A 17 7.40 -5.30 5.46
CA GLU A 17 8.61 -4.48 5.40
C GLU A 17 9.80 -5.28 4.85
N GLU A 18 9.97 -6.52 5.32
CA GLU A 18 11.05 -7.38 4.85
C GLU A 18 10.93 -7.64 3.33
N ASN A 19 9.73 -7.97 2.84
CA ASN A 19 9.50 -8.18 1.42
C ASN A 19 9.66 -6.89 0.59
N PHE A 20 9.25 -5.75 1.13
CA PHE A 20 9.46 -4.46 0.49
C PHE A 20 10.96 -4.13 0.34
N ARG A 21 11.73 -4.29 1.43
CA ARG A 21 13.19 -4.10 1.43
C ARG A 21 13.89 -5.05 0.46
N ARG A 22 13.54 -6.33 0.48
CA ARG A 22 14.08 -7.33 -0.46
C ARG A 22 13.79 -6.94 -1.90
N SER A 23 12.57 -6.51 -2.20
CA SER A 23 12.19 -6.05 -3.55
C SER A 23 13.02 -4.84 -4.00
N LEU A 24 13.26 -3.87 -3.09
CA LEU A 24 14.10 -2.71 -3.38
C LEU A 24 15.57 -3.11 -3.62
N ILE A 25 16.13 -4.00 -2.80
CA ILE A 25 17.49 -4.51 -2.99
C ILE A 25 17.62 -5.24 -4.33
N LEU A 26 16.65 -6.09 -4.68
CA LEU A 26 16.61 -6.79 -5.97
C LEU A 26 16.47 -5.85 -7.17
N SER A 27 16.01 -4.62 -6.95
CA SER A 27 15.85 -3.58 -7.96
C SER A 27 17.02 -2.60 -8.06
N ASP A 28 18.12 -2.85 -7.35
CA ASP A 28 19.22 -1.90 -7.16
C ASP A 28 18.75 -0.53 -6.60
N GLY A 29 17.69 -0.54 -5.80
CA GLY A 29 17.04 0.66 -5.27
C GLY A 29 16.13 1.40 -6.24
N SER A 30 15.88 0.86 -7.43
CA SER A 30 15.00 1.48 -8.43
C SER A 30 13.52 1.22 -8.16
N TRP A 31 12.76 2.30 -7.95
CA TRP A 31 11.30 2.28 -7.87
C TRP A 31 10.61 1.83 -9.17
N SER A 32 11.36 1.70 -10.28
CA SER A 32 10.83 1.25 -11.56
C SER A 32 10.25 -0.18 -11.53
N ILE A 33 10.64 -1.02 -10.56
CA ILE A 33 10.11 -2.39 -10.46
C ILE A 33 8.61 -2.45 -10.20
N PHE A 34 8.07 -1.45 -9.48
CA PHE A 34 6.64 -1.36 -9.22
C PHE A 34 5.85 -0.97 -10.47
N ALA A 35 6.51 -0.37 -11.46
CA ALA A 35 5.95 -0.06 -12.78
C ALA A 35 6.29 -1.11 -13.85
N GLN A 36 7.16 -2.08 -13.55
CA GLN A 36 7.55 -3.15 -14.49
C GLN A 36 6.71 -4.42 -14.31
N SER A 37 6.18 -4.65 -13.11
CA SER A 37 5.30 -5.78 -12.82
C SER A 37 3.82 -5.43 -13.08
N PRO A 38 3.10 -6.16 -13.96
CA PRO A 38 1.70 -5.86 -14.27
C PRO A 38 0.78 -5.99 -13.03
N ILE A 39 1.11 -6.89 -12.10
CA ILE A 39 0.40 -7.04 -10.82
C ILE A 39 0.57 -5.77 -9.96
N SER A 40 1.79 -5.22 -9.89
CA SER A 40 2.07 -4.03 -9.07
C SER A 40 1.37 -2.80 -9.61
N ILE A 41 1.30 -2.65 -10.93
CA ILE A 41 0.52 -1.59 -11.58
C ILE A 41 -0.96 -1.71 -11.21
N ALA A 42 -1.55 -2.91 -11.29
CA ALA A 42 -2.95 -3.11 -10.93
C ALA A 42 -3.24 -2.70 -9.49
N PHE A 43 -2.39 -3.09 -8.54
CA PHE A 43 -2.51 -2.67 -7.14
C PHE A 43 -2.34 -1.15 -6.96
N LEU A 44 -1.36 -0.53 -7.62
CA LEU A 44 -1.15 0.92 -7.56
C LEU A 44 -2.35 1.69 -8.11
N VAL A 45 -2.97 1.22 -9.20
CA VAL A 45 -4.19 1.81 -9.76
C VAL A 45 -5.35 1.71 -8.78
N ILE A 46 -5.55 0.56 -8.14
CA ILE A 46 -6.59 0.38 -7.13
C ILE A 46 -6.37 1.34 -5.95
N ILE A 47 -5.13 1.41 -5.43
CA ILE A 47 -4.77 2.31 -4.33
C ILE A 47 -5.06 3.78 -4.72
N ALA A 48 -4.60 4.20 -5.89
CA ALA A 48 -4.83 5.55 -6.39
C ALA A 48 -6.33 5.86 -6.53
N LEU A 49 -7.11 4.92 -7.07
CA LEU A 49 -8.56 5.06 -7.22
C LEU A 49 -9.25 5.18 -5.87
N THR A 50 -8.92 4.33 -4.91
CA THR A 50 -9.45 4.39 -3.54
C THR A 50 -9.12 5.73 -2.88
N VAL A 51 -7.87 6.18 -2.96
CA VAL A 51 -7.45 7.48 -2.40
C VAL A 51 -8.21 8.63 -3.05
N VAL A 52 -8.36 8.62 -4.39
CA VAL A 52 -9.13 9.65 -5.11
C VAL A 52 -10.58 9.66 -4.69
N LEU A 53 -11.23 8.50 -4.56
CA LEU A 53 -12.63 8.42 -4.10
C LEU A 53 -12.79 8.97 -2.67
N ILE A 54 -11.90 8.60 -1.75
CA ILE A 54 -11.92 9.07 -0.37
C ILE A 54 -11.70 10.59 -0.32
N VAL A 55 -10.69 11.10 -1.04
CA VAL A 55 -10.38 12.52 -1.07
C VAL A 55 -11.53 13.31 -1.68
N ARG A 56 -12.13 12.85 -2.78
CA ARG A 56 -13.31 13.50 -3.39
C ARG A 56 -14.52 13.49 -2.46
N GLY A 57 -14.78 12.39 -1.76
CA GLY A 57 -15.85 12.29 -0.76
C GLY A 57 -15.67 13.29 0.37
N LYS A 58 -14.47 13.33 0.95
CA LYS A 58 -14.10 14.26 2.03
C LYS A 58 -14.18 15.73 1.61
N ILE A 59 -13.76 16.06 0.38
CA ILE A 59 -13.87 17.43 -0.17
C ILE A 59 -15.33 17.83 -0.38
N ASN A 60 -16.20 16.88 -0.72
CA ASN A 60 -17.63 17.13 -0.91
C ASN A 60 -18.37 17.29 0.43
N GLU A 61 -17.96 16.55 1.46
CA GLU A 61 -18.46 16.73 2.84
C GLU A 61 -18.09 18.08 3.44
N SER A 62 -16.92 18.63 3.11
CA SER A 62 -16.51 19.97 3.58
C SER A 62 -17.16 21.13 2.81
N ARG A 63 -18.05 20.83 1.85
CA ARG A 63 -18.87 21.80 1.12
C ARG A 63 -20.37 21.75 1.49
N GLN A 64 -20.80 20.83 2.35
CA GLN A 64 -22.10 20.89 3.03
C GLN A 64 -21.95 21.57 4.40
#